data_AF-A0A8T3QN63-F1
#
_entry.id   AF-A0A8T3QN63-F1
#
_cell.length_a   1.000
_cell.length_b   1.000
_cell.length_c   1.000
_cell.angle_alpha   90.00
_cell.angle_beta   90.00
_cell.angle_gamma   90.00
#
_symmetry.space_group_name_H-M   'P 1'
#
loop_
_entity.id
_entity.type
_entity.pdbx_description
1 polymer ?
#
loop_
_entity_poly.entity_id
_entity_poly.type
_entity_poly.pdbx_seq_one_letter_code
_entity_poly.pdbx_strand_id
1 'polypeptide(L)'
;MKNLSAELMKVAALACRASTTFDVDVLTLRAAGGAITPSKRDELLAKCAAGEYVELEADLLAYEQKAGESNRNFVRFRDGAMMSLGRSGKNTPFLRDHNQYDSLSRGGTVIASSTEKRDEGDYAIRQTVKLTAPWIVELALRGLLTAVSIGWRPTGPTMCSACNAAIFTRCYHFPGDRLTERETEDGGKRKVRAADGDITVEWIFTEAELIETSTVLIGGVPTATFESIRTALGAEPSFRAVLAPDGDGFPEEQEDMKNLLPVLVATLSLAPTAGEDDVIKAVTDLKSDRDTKVKELAIADAENTKLSAIVETHRATERKADEDKFVHDALSSGRITKADEDVWRDLYQSNADTAKTRLAKRTAGSATPVGAPRQSDTVPIEESKMPTKLAADVNATLAANNVNPEAALHFAKKFGAKNAVSTIGKALGLNEEV
;
A
#
# COMPACT_ATOMS: atom_id res chain seq x y z
N MET A 1 -24.53 5.99 -29.93
CA MET A 1 -24.98 5.70 -28.55
C MET A 1 -25.76 6.91 -28.07
N LYS A 2 -27.05 6.79 -27.74
CA LYS A 2 -27.74 7.84 -26.97
C LYS A 2 -26.96 8.02 -25.67
N ASN A 3 -26.75 9.26 -25.23
CA ASN A 3 -25.94 9.59 -24.05
C ASN A 3 -26.36 8.72 -22.87
N LEU A 4 -25.54 7.73 -22.52
CA LEU A 4 -25.67 7.01 -21.25
C LEU A 4 -25.55 8.09 -20.15
N SER A 5 -26.35 7.99 -19.11
CA SER A 5 -26.28 8.96 -18.02
C SER A 5 -24.86 8.98 -17.44
N ALA A 6 -24.43 10.13 -16.93
CA ALA A 6 -23.10 10.26 -16.33
C ALA A 6 -22.89 9.25 -15.19
N GLU A 7 -23.96 8.83 -14.50
CA GLU A 7 -23.93 7.78 -13.48
C GLU A 7 -23.68 6.39 -14.07
N LEU A 8 -24.34 6.03 -15.17
CA LEU A 8 -24.10 4.74 -15.83
C LEU A 8 -22.63 4.61 -16.29
N MET A 9 -22.03 5.72 -16.73
CA MET A 9 -20.60 5.76 -17.10
C MET A 9 -19.68 5.57 -15.89
N LYS A 10 -20.02 6.11 -14.72
CA LYS A 10 -19.26 5.88 -13.47
C LYS A 10 -19.31 4.42 -13.05
N VAL A 11 -20.48 3.78 -13.16
CA VAL A 11 -20.62 2.36 -12.80
C VAL A 11 -19.93 1.44 -13.79
N ALA A 12 -20.02 1.74 -15.09
CA ALA A 12 -19.27 1.03 -16.12
C ALA A 12 -17.75 1.10 -15.87
N ALA A 13 -17.23 2.23 -15.37
CA ALA A 13 -15.82 2.37 -15.03
C ALA A 13 -15.36 1.43 -13.89
N LEU A 14 -16.24 1.07 -12.96
CA LEU A 14 -15.93 0.09 -11.91
C LEU A 14 -15.79 -1.32 -12.49
N ALA A 15 -16.63 -1.68 -13.47
CA ALA A 15 -16.52 -2.95 -14.20
C ALA A 15 -15.31 -3.00 -15.14
N CYS A 16 -14.70 -1.84 -15.45
CA CYS A 16 -13.54 -1.73 -16.33
C CYS A 16 -12.22 -1.74 -15.56
N ARG A 17 -12.12 -2.61 -14.55
CA ARG A 17 -10.91 -2.82 -13.77
C ARG A 17 -10.65 -4.31 -13.59
N ALA A 18 -9.38 -4.71 -13.59
CA ALA A 18 -8.95 -6.07 -13.24
C ALA A 18 -7.63 -6.04 -12.48
N SER A 19 -7.41 -7.00 -11.57
CA SER A 19 -6.23 -7.06 -10.71
C SER A 19 -5.43 -8.33 -10.92
N THR A 20 -4.11 -8.20 -10.86
CA THR A 20 -3.14 -9.29 -10.91
C THR A 20 -2.25 -9.23 -9.69
N THR A 21 -2.18 -10.34 -8.96
CA THR A 21 -1.17 -10.55 -7.93
C THR A 21 0.04 -11.21 -8.57
N PHE A 22 1.23 -10.79 -8.20
CA PHE A 22 2.47 -11.45 -8.64
C PHE A 22 3.31 -11.79 -7.42
N ASP A 23 4.12 -12.84 -7.56
CA ASP A 23 5.12 -13.14 -6.54
C ASP A 23 6.18 -12.03 -6.54
N VAL A 24 6.74 -11.70 -5.38
CA VAL A 24 7.72 -10.62 -5.22
C VAL A 24 8.95 -10.87 -6.10
N ASP A 25 9.24 -12.14 -6.39
CA ASP A 25 10.34 -12.59 -7.26
C ASP A 25 10.11 -12.29 -8.76
N VAL A 26 8.89 -11.93 -9.16
CA VAL A 26 8.55 -11.58 -10.55
C VAL A 26 8.76 -10.09 -10.82
N LEU A 27 8.80 -9.26 -9.77
CA LEU A 27 9.02 -7.82 -9.88
C LEU A 27 10.49 -7.52 -10.16
N THR A 28 10.82 -7.22 -11.41
CA THR A 28 12.17 -6.78 -11.78
C THR A 28 12.29 -5.27 -11.58
N LEU A 29 13.10 -4.86 -10.60
CA LEU A 29 13.41 -3.45 -10.34
C LEU A 29 14.77 -3.06 -10.94
N ARG A 30 14.80 -1.89 -11.58
CA ARG A 30 16.01 -1.25 -12.09
C ARG A 30 16.15 0.18 -11.58
N ALA A 31 17.40 0.61 -11.43
CA ALA A 31 17.76 2.00 -11.20
C ALA A 31 18.85 2.40 -12.20
N ALA A 32 18.67 3.52 -12.90
CA ALA A 32 19.57 3.97 -13.97
C ALA A 32 19.90 2.87 -15.01
N GLY A 33 18.91 2.04 -15.37
CA GLY A 33 19.04 0.95 -16.35
C GLY A 33 19.68 -0.34 -15.83
N GLY A 34 20.21 -0.36 -14.60
CA GLY A 34 20.82 -1.55 -13.98
C GLY A 34 19.91 -2.22 -12.95
N ALA A 35 20.06 -3.54 -12.77
CA ALA A 35 19.37 -4.28 -11.72
C ALA A 35 19.78 -3.79 -10.31
N ILE A 36 18.84 -3.81 -9.37
CA ILE A 36 19.07 -3.34 -7.99
C ILE A 36 19.63 -4.47 -7.12
N THR A 37 20.87 -4.33 -6.67
CA THR A 37 21.47 -5.21 -5.64
C THR A 37 20.95 -4.86 -4.24
N PRO A 38 21.06 -5.76 -3.23
CA PRO A 38 20.66 -5.44 -1.85
C PRO A 38 21.34 -4.19 -1.27
N SER A 39 22.66 -4.05 -1.47
CA SER A 39 23.38 -2.85 -1.03
C SER A 39 22.90 -1.58 -1.74
N LYS A 40 22.57 -1.67 -3.03
CA LYS A 40 22.01 -0.53 -3.77
C LYS A 40 20.60 -0.20 -3.29
N ARG A 41 19.80 -1.21 -2.95
CA ARG A 41 18.46 -1.03 -2.37
C ARG A 41 18.53 -0.25 -1.07
N ASP A 42 19.44 -0.60 -0.15
CA ASP A 42 19.62 0.10 1.12
C ASP A 42 20.06 1.56 0.92
N GLU A 43 20.98 1.81 -0.03
CA GLU A 43 21.39 3.17 -0.42
C GLU A 43 20.18 3.99 -0.92
N LEU A 44 19.35 3.40 -1.80
CA LEU A 44 18.18 4.09 -2.35
C LEU A 44 17.11 4.33 -1.29
N LEU A 45 16.91 3.40 -0.35
CA LEU A 45 16.02 3.59 0.80
C LEU A 45 16.49 4.73 1.71
N ALA A 46 17.81 4.81 1.98
CA ALA A 46 18.38 5.91 2.75
C ALA A 46 18.17 7.27 2.06
N LYS A 47 18.33 7.32 0.72
CA LYS A 47 18.03 8.51 -0.08
C LYS A 47 16.56 8.92 0.00
N CYS A 48 15.63 7.96 -0.12
CA CYS A 48 14.21 8.22 0.06
C CYS A 48 13.91 8.78 1.46
N ALA A 49 14.49 8.19 2.51
CA ALA A 49 14.32 8.66 3.90
C ALA A 49 14.88 10.08 4.12
N ALA A 50 15.93 10.45 3.38
CA ALA A 50 16.49 11.80 3.37
C ALA A 50 15.68 12.81 2.53
N GLY A 51 14.61 12.36 1.85
CA GLY A 51 13.82 13.20 0.94
C GLY A 51 14.51 13.48 -0.40
N GLU A 52 15.56 12.74 -0.75
CA GLU A 52 16.22 12.85 -2.04
C GLU A 52 15.35 12.26 -3.16
N TYR A 53 15.47 12.83 -4.36
CA TYR A 53 14.78 12.31 -5.54
C TYR A 53 15.38 10.97 -5.97
N VAL A 54 14.54 9.94 -6.04
CA VAL A 54 14.88 8.61 -6.50
C VAL A 54 13.92 8.20 -7.60
N GLU A 55 14.46 7.62 -8.67
CA GLU A 55 13.71 7.10 -9.80
C GLU A 55 14.02 5.62 -10.00
N LEU A 56 12.97 4.82 -10.19
CA LEU A 56 13.07 3.40 -10.49
C LEU A 56 12.31 3.06 -11.76
N GLU A 57 12.73 1.99 -12.42
CA GLU A 57 11.91 1.29 -13.39
C GLU A 57 11.49 -0.06 -12.82
N ALA A 58 10.21 -0.41 -12.99
CA ALA A 58 9.66 -1.68 -12.57
C ALA A 58 9.00 -2.38 -13.75
N ASP A 59 9.38 -3.64 -14.00
CA ASP A 59 8.64 -4.50 -14.94
C ASP A 59 7.54 -5.26 -14.21
N LEU A 60 6.33 -5.18 -14.77
CA LEU A 60 5.11 -5.68 -14.16
C LEU A 60 4.37 -6.62 -15.12
N LEU A 61 3.79 -7.68 -14.56
CA LEU A 61 2.66 -8.37 -15.16
C LEU A 61 1.38 -7.65 -14.72
N ALA A 62 0.86 -6.78 -15.57
CA ALA A 62 -0.26 -5.90 -15.23
C ALA A 62 -1.61 -6.63 -15.29
N TYR A 63 -1.77 -7.53 -16.25
CA TYR A 63 -3.00 -8.30 -16.46
C TYR A 63 -2.72 -9.64 -17.12
N GLU A 64 -3.49 -10.65 -16.74
CA GLU A 64 -3.49 -11.98 -17.35
C GLU A 64 -4.93 -12.39 -17.67
N GLN A 65 -5.13 -12.91 -18.88
CA GLN A 65 -6.36 -13.56 -19.31
C GLN A 65 -6.00 -14.97 -19.73
N LYS A 66 -6.65 -15.98 -19.14
CA LYS A 66 -6.43 -17.38 -19.47
C LYS A 66 -7.65 -17.95 -20.19
N ALA A 67 -7.40 -18.85 -21.14
CA ALA A 67 -8.47 -19.53 -21.86
C ALA A 67 -9.29 -20.40 -20.90
N GLY A 68 -10.62 -20.24 -20.92
CA GLY A 68 -11.54 -21.02 -20.09
C GLY A 68 -11.59 -20.64 -18.60
N GLU A 69 -10.77 -19.69 -18.14
CA GLU A 69 -10.82 -19.20 -16.77
C GLU A 69 -11.38 -17.77 -16.73
N SER A 70 -12.54 -17.60 -16.09
CA SER A 70 -13.09 -16.28 -15.82
C SER A 70 -12.29 -15.59 -14.73
N ASN A 71 -11.95 -14.31 -14.94
CA ASN A 71 -11.40 -13.52 -13.85
C ASN A 71 -12.48 -13.21 -12.79
N ARG A 72 -12.03 -12.67 -11.64
CA ARG A 72 -12.91 -12.37 -10.49
C ARG A 72 -14.07 -11.42 -10.80
N ASN A 73 -13.95 -10.62 -11.86
CA ASN A 73 -14.95 -9.66 -12.28
C ASN A 73 -15.80 -10.17 -13.44
N PHE A 74 -15.60 -11.43 -13.88
CA PHE A 74 -16.26 -12.05 -15.02
C PHE A 74 -16.19 -11.17 -16.28
N VAL A 75 -15.03 -10.56 -16.50
CA VAL A 75 -14.77 -9.78 -17.72
C VAL A 75 -13.67 -10.43 -18.54
N ARG A 76 -13.75 -10.31 -19.85
CA ARG A 76 -12.67 -10.70 -20.75
C ARG A 76 -12.64 -9.81 -21.97
N PHE A 77 -11.56 -9.94 -22.72
CA PHE A 77 -11.32 -9.18 -23.93
C PHE A 77 -11.25 -10.13 -25.12
N ARG A 78 -11.77 -9.69 -26.26
CA ARG A 78 -11.53 -10.37 -27.53
C ARG A 78 -10.05 -10.26 -27.90
N ASP A 79 -9.52 -11.25 -28.64
CA ASP A 79 -8.13 -11.31 -29.10
C ASP A 79 -7.60 -9.97 -29.67
N GLY A 80 -8.35 -9.34 -30.59
CA GLY A 80 -7.97 -8.05 -31.16
C GLY A 80 -7.99 -6.90 -30.15
N ALA A 81 -8.93 -6.93 -29.19
CA ALA A 81 -9.03 -5.96 -28.11
C ALA A 81 -7.81 -6.05 -27.19
N MET A 82 -7.37 -7.26 -26.84
CA MET A 82 -6.19 -7.46 -25.99
C MET A 82 -4.93 -6.84 -26.56
N MET A 83 -4.70 -6.97 -27.86
CA MET A 83 -3.51 -6.40 -28.52
C MET A 83 -3.57 -4.87 -28.58
N SER A 84 -4.76 -4.28 -28.77
CA SER A 84 -4.94 -2.82 -28.70
C SER A 84 -4.74 -2.31 -27.28
N LEU A 85 -5.34 -3.01 -26.31
CA LEU A 85 -5.31 -2.68 -24.89
C LEU A 85 -3.87 -2.57 -24.39
N GLY A 86 -3.05 -3.60 -24.56
CA GLY A 86 -1.65 -3.55 -24.12
C GLY A 86 -0.83 -2.44 -24.78
N ARG A 87 -1.03 -2.16 -26.07
CA ARG A 87 -0.31 -1.05 -26.75
C ARG A 87 -0.71 0.32 -26.22
N SER A 88 -2.00 0.51 -25.91
CA SER A 88 -2.52 1.79 -25.40
C SER A 88 -2.03 2.16 -24.00
N GLY A 89 -1.47 1.21 -23.24
CA GLY A 89 -0.95 1.46 -21.89
C GLY A 89 0.31 2.33 -21.84
N LYS A 90 0.99 2.59 -22.96
CA LYS A 90 2.15 3.49 -22.95
C LYS A 90 1.70 4.93 -22.65
N ASN A 91 2.43 5.61 -21.76
CA ASN A 91 2.18 6.96 -21.27
C ASN A 91 0.95 7.09 -20.36
N THR A 92 0.32 5.99 -19.93
CA THR A 92 -0.74 6.06 -18.92
C THR A 92 -0.13 6.28 -17.53
N PRO A 93 -0.87 6.93 -16.60
CA PRO A 93 -0.42 7.10 -15.23
C PRO A 93 -0.32 5.76 -14.49
N PHE A 94 0.67 5.67 -13.60
CA PHE A 94 0.71 4.65 -12.56
C PHE A 94 0.28 5.29 -11.24
N LEU A 95 -0.75 4.76 -10.60
CA LEU A 95 -1.45 5.39 -9.50
C LEU A 95 -1.41 4.56 -8.21
N ARG A 96 -1.62 5.22 -7.08
CA ARG A 96 -1.81 4.61 -5.76
C ARG A 96 -3.12 3.84 -5.73
N ASP A 97 -4.20 4.53 -6.06
CA ASP A 97 -5.56 4.04 -6.17
C ASP A 97 -6.08 4.29 -7.59
N HIS A 98 -7.34 4.00 -7.89
CA HIS A 98 -7.91 4.25 -9.21
C HIS A 98 -8.51 5.68 -9.34
N ASN A 99 -8.00 6.65 -8.57
CA ASN A 99 -8.47 8.04 -8.61
C ASN A 99 -7.66 8.87 -9.62
N GLN A 100 -8.06 8.81 -10.89
CA GLN A 100 -7.38 9.52 -11.99
C GLN A 100 -7.41 11.05 -11.86
N TYR A 101 -8.31 11.59 -11.04
CA TYR A 101 -8.46 13.03 -10.85
C TYR A 101 -7.59 13.57 -9.70
N ASP A 102 -7.03 12.70 -8.87
CA ASP A 102 -6.14 13.09 -7.78
C ASP A 102 -4.67 13.02 -8.23
N SER A 103 -4.07 14.19 -8.41
CA SER A 103 -2.65 14.29 -8.79
C SER A 103 -1.71 13.70 -7.73
N LEU A 104 -2.10 13.68 -6.45
CA LEU A 104 -1.32 13.08 -5.36
C LEU A 104 -1.34 11.55 -5.40
N SER A 105 -2.32 10.97 -6.07
CA SER A 105 -2.39 9.53 -6.29
C SER A 105 -1.40 9.06 -7.37
N ARG A 106 -0.76 9.95 -8.14
CA ARG A 106 0.21 9.55 -9.17
C ARG A 106 1.54 9.12 -8.56
N GLY A 107 1.89 7.84 -8.77
CA GLY A 107 3.16 7.24 -8.39
C GLY A 107 4.23 7.29 -9.48
N GLY A 108 3.80 7.29 -10.75
CA GLY A 108 4.70 7.19 -11.88
C GLY A 108 4.00 7.26 -13.23
N THR A 109 4.68 6.74 -14.26
CA THR A 109 4.17 6.66 -15.63
C THR A 109 4.59 5.34 -16.28
N VAL A 110 3.67 4.69 -16.99
CA VAL A 110 3.97 3.51 -17.80
C VAL A 110 4.77 3.95 -19.03
N ILE A 111 6.03 3.54 -19.16
CA ILE A 111 6.94 3.95 -20.25
C ILE A 111 6.97 2.95 -21.40
N ALA A 112 6.63 1.69 -21.13
CA ALA A 112 6.42 0.65 -22.12
C ALA A 112 5.24 -0.22 -21.71
N SER A 113 4.43 -0.66 -22.68
CA SER A 113 3.29 -1.54 -22.44
C SER A 113 3.05 -2.38 -23.68
N SER A 114 2.85 -3.68 -23.50
CA SER A 114 2.67 -4.63 -24.61
C SER A 114 1.82 -5.82 -24.16
N THR A 115 1.19 -6.48 -25.13
CA THR A 115 0.49 -7.75 -24.92
C THR A 115 1.33 -8.88 -25.49
N GLU A 116 1.63 -9.87 -24.65
CA GLU A 116 2.23 -11.15 -25.00
C GLU A 116 1.08 -12.15 -25.21
N LYS A 117 0.95 -12.69 -26.44
CA LYS A 117 0.06 -13.83 -26.69
C LYS A 117 0.83 -15.11 -26.37
N ARG A 118 0.34 -15.89 -25.42
CA ARG A 118 0.98 -17.16 -25.00
C ARG A 118 0.36 -18.36 -25.70
N ASP A 119 -0.96 -18.33 -25.86
CA ASP A 119 -1.74 -19.32 -26.60
C ASP A 119 -3.05 -18.69 -27.14
N GLU A 120 -3.92 -19.48 -27.76
CA GLU A 120 -5.28 -19.07 -28.11
C GLU A 120 -6.11 -18.76 -26.86
N GLY A 121 -6.56 -17.52 -26.74
CA GLY A 121 -7.30 -17.06 -25.55
C GLY A 121 -6.42 -16.74 -24.33
N ASP A 122 -5.12 -17.04 -24.36
CA ASP A 122 -4.15 -16.78 -23.28
C ASP A 122 -3.25 -15.57 -23.61
N TYR A 123 -3.36 -14.53 -22.79
CA TYR A 123 -2.73 -13.23 -22.98
C TYR A 123 -2.19 -12.65 -21.68
N ALA A 124 -1.02 -12.03 -21.76
CA ALA A 124 -0.43 -11.28 -20.66
C ALA A 124 -0.11 -9.84 -21.08
N ILE A 125 -0.51 -8.85 -20.29
CA ILE A 125 -0.09 -7.46 -20.46
C ILE A 125 1.14 -7.23 -19.60
N ARG A 126 2.26 -6.91 -20.25
CA ARG A 126 3.52 -6.54 -19.60
C ARG A 126 3.76 -5.05 -19.73
N GLN A 127 4.15 -4.44 -18.62
CA GLN A 127 4.42 -3.02 -18.54
C GLN A 127 5.77 -2.76 -17.91
N THR A 128 6.47 -1.74 -18.38
CA THR A 128 7.58 -1.12 -17.66
C THR A 128 7.12 0.24 -17.16
N VAL A 129 7.24 0.46 -15.86
CA VAL A 129 6.76 1.67 -15.18
C VAL A 129 7.92 2.42 -14.60
N LYS A 130 8.00 3.72 -14.91
CA LYS A 130 8.91 4.66 -14.26
C LYS A 130 8.24 5.21 -13.00
N LEU A 131 8.76 4.80 -11.84
CA LEU A 131 8.31 5.17 -10.49
C LEU A 131 9.07 6.40 -10.02
N THR A 132 8.34 7.44 -9.62
CA THR A 132 8.94 8.74 -9.28
C THR A 132 8.43 9.34 -7.97
N ALA A 133 7.26 8.92 -7.48
CA ALA A 133 6.76 9.44 -6.20
C ALA A 133 7.44 8.71 -5.03
N PRO A 134 7.81 9.40 -3.94
CA PRO A 134 8.53 8.78 -2.81
C PRO A 134 7.82 7.55 -2.25
N TRP A 135 6.50 7.62 -2.08
CA TRP A 135 5.70 6.55 -1.50
C TRP A 135 5.79 5.23 -2.30
N ILE A 136 5.79 5.29 -3.63
CA ILE A 136 5.81 4.08 -4.46
C ILE A 136 7.23 3.54 -4.63
N VAL A 137 8.22 4.44 -4.67
CA VAL A 137 9.63 4.05 -4.71
C VAL A 137 9.99 3.29 -3.44
N GLU A 138 9.60 3.80 -2.27
CA GLU A 138 9.82 3.12 -1.00
C GLU A 138 9.09 1.77 -0.93
N LEU A 139 7.81 1.74 -1.35
CA LEU A 139 7.00 0.53 -1.36
C LEU A 139 7.62 -0.55 -2.27
N ALA A 140 8.14 -0.19 -3.44
CA ALA A 140 8.85 -1.09 -4.34
C ALA A 140 10.18 -1.59 -3.75
N LEU A 141 11.03 -0.69 -3.22
CA LEU A 141 12.32 -1.06 -2.62
C LEU A 141 12.17 -1.99 -1.41
N ARG A 142 11.13 -1.78 -0.61
CA ARG A 142 10.80 -2.65 0.54
C ARG A 142 10.19 -4.00 0.13
N GLY A 143 9.90 -4.23 -1.16
CA GLY A 143 9.23 -5.45 -1.63
C GLY A 143 7.76 -5.54 -1.20
N LEU A 144 7.13 -4.39 -0.94
CA LEU A 144 5.72 -4.31 -0.53
C LEU A 144 4.78 -4.11 -1.72
N LEU A 145 5.31 -3.96 -2.94
CA LEU A 145 4.53 -3.88 -4.18
C LEU A 145 4.20 -5.30 -4.63
N THR A 146 3.08 -5.83 -4.16
CA THR A 146 2.70 -7.25 -4.35
C THR A 146 1.62 -7.47 -5.40
N ALA A 147 0.96 -6.40 -5.82
CA ALA A 147 -0.10 -6.48 -6.79
C ALA A 147 -0.26 -5.17 -7.56
N VAL A 148 -0.83 -5.30 -8.75
CA VAL A 148 -1.34 -4.16 -9.49
C VAL A 148 -2.69 -4.47 -10.11
N SER A 149 -3.38 -3.43 -10.50
CA SER A 149 -4.61 -3.50 -11.25
C SER A 149 -4.55 -2.56 -12.45
N ILE A 150 -5.30 -2.88 -13.49
CA ILE A 150 -5.45 -2.04 -14.66
C ILE A 150 -6.84 -1.43 -14.67
N GLY A 151 -6.94 -0.19 -15.14
CA GLY A 151 -8.20 0.43 -15.53
C GLY A 151 -8.22 0.62 -17.04
N TRP A 152 -9.37 0.38 -17.66
CA TRP A 152 -9.56 0.61 -19.09
C TRP A 152 -10.84 1.38 -19.39
N ARG A 153 -10.91 1.87 -20.63
CA ARG A 153 -12.11 2.47 -21.21
C ARG A 153 -12.54 1.64 -22.42
N PRO A 154 -13.79 1.16 -22.49
CA PRO A 154 -14.32 0.52 -23.69
C PRO A 154 -14.42 1.55 -24.82
N THR A 155 -13.91 1.20 -26.00
CA THR A 155 -14.04 2.03 -27.21
C THR A 155 -15.01 1.43 -28.23
N GLY A 156 -15.32 0.14 -28.07
CA GLY A 156 -16.29 -0.61 -28.86
C GLY A 156 -17.42 -1.17 -28.02
N PRO A 157 -18.35 -1.93 -28.62
CA PRO A 157 -19.45 -2.56 -27.88
C PRO A 157 -18.92 -3.62 -26.91
N THR A 158 -19.50 -3.66 -25.71
CA THR A 158 -19.32 -4.76 -24.77
C THR A 158 -20.39 -5.81 -25.01
N MET A 159 -20.01 -7.08 -25.11
CA MET A 159 -20.90 -8.19 -25.47
C MET A 159 -21.15 -9.09 -24.27
N CYS A 160 -22.36 -9.63 -24.14
CA CYS A 160 -22.67 -10.68 -23.18
C CYS A 160 -22.21 -12.04 -23.73
N SER A 161 -21.43 -12.81 -22.96
CA SER A 161 -20.99 -14.15 -23.37
C SER A 161 -22.15 -15.13 -23.60
N ALA A 162 -23.21 -15.02 -22.80
CA ALA A 162 -24.36 -15.91 -22.90
C ALA A 162 -25.27 -15.58 -24.10
N CYS A 163 -25.54 -14.31 -24.34
CA CYS A 163 -26.47 -13.90 -25.40
C CYS A 163 -25.78 -13.58 -26.73
N ASN A 164 -24.45 -13.47 -26.75
CA ASN A 164 -23.68 -12.96 -27.89
C ASN A 164 -24.24 -11.64 -28.45
N ALA A 165 -24.67 -10.75 -27.56
CA ALA A 165 -25.35 -9.51 -27.89
C ALA A 165 -24.77 -8.35 -27.08
N ALA A 166 -24.83 -7.14 -27.64
CA ALA A 166 -24.34 -5.94 -26.99
C ALA A 166 -25.13 -5.66 -25.71
N ILE A 167 -24.41 -5.52 -24.59
CA ILE A 167 -25.02 -5.20 -23.30
C ILE A 167 -25.62 -3.79 -23.33
N PHE A 168 -26.63 -3.57 -22.51
CA PHE A 168 -27.39 -2.32 -22.40
C PHE A 168 -28.12 -1.88 -23.67
N THR A 169 -28.04 -2.67 -24.74
CA THR A 169 -28.73 -2.44 -26.01
C THR A 169 -29.66 -3.59 -26.38
N ARG A 170 -29.15 -4.83 -26.30
CA ARG A 170 -29.90 -6.05 -26.66
C ARG A 170 -29.84 -7.12 -25.58
N CYS A 171 -29.09 -6.89 -24.51
CA CYS A 171 -28.93 -7.80 -23.39
C CYS A 171 -28.69 -6.99 -22.11
N TYR A 172 -29.25 -7.45 -21.00
CA TYR A 172 -29.12 -6.80 -19.69
C TYR A 172 -28.57 -7.76 -18.63
N HIS A 173 -27.92 -8.84 -19.06
CA HIS A 173 -27.17 -9.69 -18.15
C HIS A 173 -25.89 -8.99 -17.71
N PHE A 174 -25.58 -9.16 -16.44
CA PHE A 174 -24.41 -8.63 -15.79
C PHE A 174 -23.34 -9.72 -15.65
N PRO A 175 -22.06 -9.35 -15.52
CA PRO A 175 -20.98 -10.30 -15.27
C PRO A 175 -21.27 -11.10 -14.00
N GLY A 176 -21.02 -12.41 -14.00
CA GLY A 176 -21.26 -13.28 -12.86
C GLY A 176 -22.71 -13.75 -12.69
N ASP A 177 -23.67 -13.23 -13.47
CA ASP A 177 -25.02 -13.81 -13.50
C ASP A 177 -24.95 -15.30 -13.88
N ARG A 178 -25.76 -16.10 -13.19
CA ARG A 178 -25.97 -17.51 -13.52
C ARG A 178 -27.30 -17.66 -14.24
N LEU A 179 -27.25 -18.24 -15.43
CA LEU A 179 -28.41 -18.44 -16.30
C LEU A 179 -28.64 -19.92 -16.53
N THR A 180 -29.90 -20.29 -16.74
CA THR A 180 -30.32 -21.59 -17.26
C THR A 180 -31.18 -21.39 -18.51
N GLU A 181 -31.16 -22.33 -19.44
CA GLU A 181 -32.06 -22.33 -20.59
C GLU A 181 -33.43 -22.88 -20.19
N ARG A 182 -34.49 -22.10 -20.41
CA ARG A 182 -35.87 -22.53 -20.26
C ARG A 182 -36.58 -22.47 -21.60
N GLU A 183 -37.43 -23.46 -21.85
CA GLU A 183 -38.36 -23.44 -22.98
C GLU A 183 -39.48 -22.44 -22.69
N THR A 184 -39.80 -21.58 -23.66
CA THR A 184 -40.90 -20.62 -23.59
C THR A 184 -42.19 -21.29 -24.06
N GLU A 185 -43.35 -20.68 -23.77
CA GLU A 185 -44.66 -21.20 -24.20
C GLU A 185 -44.75 -21.39 -25.72
N ASP A 186 -44.04 -20.56 -26.48
CA ASP A 186 -43.93 -20.66 -27.95
C ASP A 186 -42.96 -21.77 -28.45
N GLY A 187 -42.40 -22.59 -27.56
CA GLY A 187 -41.39 -23.62 -27.88
C GLY A 187 -39.99 -23.05 -28.18
N GLY A 188 -39.77 -21.76 -27.94
CA GLY A 188 -38.47 -21.11 -28.04
C GLY A 188 -37.59 -21.40 -26.82
N LYS A 189 -36.27 -21.18 -26.93
CA LYS A 189 -35.37 -21.24 -25.76
C LYS A 189 -34.99 -19.84 -25.32
N ARG A 190 -35.12 -19.55 -24.02
CA ARG A 190 -34.69 -18.29 -23.40
C ARG A 190 -33.74 -18.58 -22.26
N LYS A 191 -32.70 -17.75 -22.13
CA LYS A 191 -31.80 -17.76 -20.98
C LYS A 191 -32.42 -16.93 -19.87
N VAL A 192 -32.68 -17.57 -18.74
CA VAL A 192 -33.32 -16.96 -17.56
C VAL A 192 -32.34 -17.06 -16.39
N ARG A 193 -32.32 -16.06 -15.52
CA ARG A 193 -31.48 -16.12 -14.31
C ARG A 193 -31.95 -17.25 -13.40
N ALA A 194 -31.01 -17.99 -12.83
CA ALA A 194 -31.29 -19.06 -11.88
C ALA A 194 -30.11 -19.19 -10.93
N ALA A 195 -30.37 -19.40 -9.63
CA ALA A 195 -29.30 -19.51 -8.62
C ALA A 195 -28.35 -20.69 -8.92
N ASP A 196 -28.87 -21.75 -9.53
CA ASP A 196 -28.18 -22.97 -9.94
C ASP A 196 -27.84 -23.00 -11.44
N GLY A 197 -27.93 -21.85 -12.15
CA GLY A 197 -27.66 -21.76 -13.57
C GLY A 197 -26.27 -22.26 -13.98
N ASP A 198 -26.21 -23.01 -15.07
CA ASP A 198 -25.00 -23.61 -15.64
C ASP A 198 -24.20 -22.65 -16.51
N ILE A 199 -24.81 -21.57 -16.97
CA ILE A 199 -24.18 -20.55 -17.80
C ILE A 199 -23.78 -19.35 -16.93
N THR A 200 -22.48 -19.14 -16.72
CA THR A 200 -21.97 -17.91 -16.09
C THR A 200 -21.74 -16.84 -17.15
N VAL A 201 -22.33 -15.66 -16.92
CA VAL A 201 -22.21 -14.52 -17.82
C VAL A 201 -20.86 -13.85 -17.62
N GLU A 202 -20.19 -13.57 -18.73
CA GLU A 202 -19.04 -12.69 -18.79
C GLU A 202 -19.34 -11.51 -19.71
N TRP A 203 -18.74 -10.36 -19.41
CA TRP A 203 -18.69 -9.25 -20.35
C TRP A 203 -17.43 -9.34 -21.21
N ILE A 204 -17.64 -9.33 -22.52
CA ILE A 204 -16.59 -9.42 -23.52
C ILE A 204 -16.39 -8.04 -24.14
N PHE A 205 -15.27 -7.39 -23.83
CA PHE A 205 -14.88 -6.14 -24.45
C PHE A 205 -14.32 -6.41 -25.85
N THR A 206 -14.97 -5.85 -26.87
CA THR A 206 -14.56 -6.03 -28.27
C THR A 206 -13.46 -5.07 -28.70
N GLU A 207 -13.37 -3.91 -28.03
CA GLU A 207 -12.28 -2.93 -28.15
C GLU A 207 -12.16 -2.17 -26.82
N ALA A 208 -10.93 -1.88 -26.40
CA ALA A 208 -10.65 -1.15 -25.16
C ALA A 208 -9.28 -0.47 -25.21
N GLU A 209 -9.14 0.59 -24.43
CA GLU A 209 -7.89 1.32 -24.19
C GLU A 209 -7.55 1.33 -22.70
N LEU A 210 -6.30 1.05 -22.35
CA LEU A 210 -5.79 1.23 -21.00
C LEU A 210 -5.76 2.73 -20.70
N ILE A 211 -6.26 3.09 -19.52
CA ILE A 211 -6.27 4.47 -19.05
C ILE A 211 -5.40 4.66 -17.81
N GLU A 212 -5.10 3.58 -17.07
CA GLU A 212 -4.26 3.63 -15.88
C GLU A 212 -3.73 2.24 -15.49
N THR A 213 -2.76 2.24 -14.58
CA THR A 213 -2.39 1.07 -13.77
C THR A 213 -2.26 1.52 -12.32
N SER A 214 -2.69 0.72 -11.35
CA SER A 214 -2.80 1.11 -9.95
C SER A 214 -2.24 0.04 -9.00
N THR A 215 -1.84 0.43 -7.79
CA THR A 215 -1.35 -0.50 -6.75
C THR A 215 -2.45 -1.16 -5.92
N VAL A 216 -3.70 -0.69 -6.05
CA VAL A 216 -4.81 -1.23 -5.25
C VAL A 216 -5.48 -2.40 -5.96
N LEU A 217 -5.58 -3.53 -5.27
CA LEU A 217 -6.45 -4.64 -5.66
C LEU A 217 -7.91 -4.16 -5.66
N ILE A 218 -8.69 -4.56 -6.64
CA ILE A 218 -10.09 -4.11 -6.78
C ILE A 218 -10.95 -4.55 -5.58
N GLY A 219 -10.63 -5.69 -4.97
CA GLY A 219 -11.26 -6.11 -3.71
C GLY A 219 -10.95 -5.18 -2.51
N GLY A 220 -9.93 -4.33 -2.62
CA GLY A 220 -9.58 -3.30 -1.64
C GLY A 220 -10.30 -1.97 -1.84
N VAL A 221 -11.11 -1.81 -2.90
CA VAL A 221 -12.01 -0.66 -3.07
C VAL A 221 -13.41 -1.10 -2.63
N PRO A 222 -13.92 -0.66 -1.46
CA PRO A 222 -15.18 -1.15 -0.89
C PRO A 222 -16.39 -1.02 -1.84
N THR A 223 -16.34 -0.10 -2.80
CA THR A 223 -17.41 0.20 -3.76
C THR A 223 -17.28 -0.54 -5.10
N ALA A 224 -16.19 -1.29 -5.33
CA ALA A 224 -15.92 -1.93 -6.61
C ALA A 224 -16.30 -3.43 -6.63
N THR A 225 -17.17 -3.88 -5.72
CA THR A 225 -17.74 -5.22 -5.82
C THR A 225 -18.77 -5.28 -6.94
N PHE A 226 -18.93 -6.45 -7.55
CA PHE A 226 -19.92 -6.63 -8.61
C PHE A 226 -21.35 -6.35 -8.10
N GLU A 227 -21.65 -6.71 -6.85
CA GLU A 227 -22.90 -6.41 -6.19
C GLU A 227 -23.13 -4.90 -6.07
N SER A 228 -22.07 -4.13 -5.82
CA SER A 228 -22.14 -2.66 -5.77
C SER A 228 -22.44 -2.06 -7.14
N ILE A 229 -21.81 -2.59 -8.20
CA ILE A 229 -22.08 -2.21 -9.60
C ILE A 229 -23.53 -2.53 -9.97
N ARG A 230 -24.00 -3.73 -9.63
CA ARG A 230 -25.39 -4.17 -9.87
C ARG A 230 -26.39 -3.31 -9.10
N THR A 231 -26.11 -3.02 -7.83
CA THR A 231 -26.94 -2.15 -6.99
C THR A 231 -27.03 -0.75 -7.56
N ALA A 232 -25.90 -0.17 -7.98
CA ALA A 232 -25.88 1.18 -8.57
C ALA A 232 -26.63 1.23 -9.91
N LEU A 233 -26.46 0.23 -10.78
CA LEU A 233 -27.21 0.15 -12.05
C LEU A 233 -28.70 -0.11 -11.82
N GLY A 234 -29.06 -0.95 -10.84
CA GLY A 234 -30.45 -1.22 -10.46
C GLY A 234 -31.16 -0.04 -9.80
N ALA A 235 -30.42 0.92 -9.25
CA ALA A 235 -30.97 2.17 -8.71
C ALA A 235 -31.28 3.21 -9.80
N GLU A 236 -30.68 3.10 -10.99
CA GLU A 236 -30.88 4.07 -12.06
C GLU A 236 -32.26 3.88 -12.73
N PRO A 237 -33.16 4.88 -12.70
CA PRO A 237 -34.53 4.74 -13.19
C PRO A 237 -34.63 4.36 -14.67
N SER A 238 -33.70 4.87 -15.49
CA SER A 238 -33.62 4.52 -16.91
C SER A 238 -33.25 3.07 -17.15
N PHE A 239 -32.53 2.44 -16.21
CA PHE A 239 -32.19 1.03 -16.26
C PHE A 239 -33.37 0.15 -15.85
N ARG A 240 -34.09 0.53 -14.78
CA ARG A 240 -35.32 -0.15 -14.34
C ARG A 240 -36.40 -0.19 -15.42
N ALA A 241 -36.63 0.93 -16.09
CA ALA A 241 -37.64 1.03 -17.16
C ALA A 241 -37.34 0.10 -18.35
N VAL A 242 -36.06 -0.21 -18.57
CA VAL A 242 -35.61 -1.05 -19.68
C VAL A 242 -35.51 -2.53 -19.29
N LEU A 243 -35.29 -2.83 -18.01
CA LEU A 243 -35.36 -4.19 -17.47
C LEU A 243 -36.79 -4.75 -17.41
N ALA A 244 -37.81 -3.90 -17.44
CA ALA A 244 -39.22 -4.27 -17.43
C ALA A 244 -39.98 -3.84 -18.71
N PRO A 245 -39.56 -4.26 -19.92
CA PRO A 245 -40.12 -3.73 -21.17
C PRO A 245 -41.53 -4.26 -21.49
N ASP A 246 -41.93 -5.41 -20.93
CA ASP A 246 -43.16 -6.11 -21.36
C ASP A 246 -44.33 -6.02 -20.37
N GLY A 247 -44.25 -5.19 -19.31
CA GLY A 247 -45.35 -5.03 -18.35
C GLY A 247 -45.60 -6.26 -17.45
N ASP A 248 -45.04 -7.41 -17.81
CA ASP A 248 -44.79 -8.54 -16.94
C ASP A 248 -43.63 -8.16 -16.02
N GLY A 249 -43.91 -7.33 -15.01
CA GLY A 249 -42.97 -7.08 -13.93
C GLY A 249 -42.41 -8.42 -13.46
N PHE A 250 -41.09 -8.50 -13.25
CA PHE A 250 -40.40 -9.73 -12.84
C PHE A 250 -41.32 -10.56 -11.91
N PRO A 251 -41.91 -11.66 -12.39
CA PRO A 251 -42.90 -12.40 -11.60
C PRO A 251 -42.27 -12.89 -10.29
N GLU A 252 -40.97 -13.18 -10.33
CA GLU A 252 -40.16 -13.52 -9.15
C GLU A 252 -39.85 -12.33 -8.24
N GLU A 253 -39.65 -11.08 -8.71
CA GLU A 253 -39.33 -9.98 -7.79
C GLU A 253 -40.54 -9.55 -6.95
N GLN A 254 -41.78 -9.73 -7.43
CA GLN A 254 -42.97 -9.50 -6.59
C GLN A 254 -43.17 -10.58 -5.54
N GLU A 255 -42.87 -11.84 -5.84
CA GLU A 255 -42.89 -12.91 -4.84
C GLU A 255 -41.71 -12.80 -3.87
N ASP A 256 -40.52 -12.45 -4.35
CA ASP A 256 -39.34 -12.23 -3.52
C ASP A 256 -39.51 -11.01 -2.62
N MET A 257 -40.13 -9.92 -3.09
CA MET A 257 -40.48 -8.78 -2.21
C MET A 257 -41.50 -9.18 -1.15
N LYS A 258 -42.53 -9.96 -1.49
CA LYS A 258 -43.48 -10.48 -0.49
C LYS A 258 -42.79 -11.34 0.57
N ASN A 259 -41.72 -12.05 0.20
CA ASN A 259 -40.92 -12.85 1.12
C ASN A 259 -39.88 -12.02 1.89
N LEU A 260 -39.37 -10.93 1.31
CA LEU A 260 -38.40 -10.01 1.92
C LEU A 260 -39.02 -9.08 2.95
N LEU A 261 -40.27 -8.64 2.75
CA LEU A 261 -40.92 -7.69 3.65
C LEU A 261 -40.98 -8.20 5.10
N PRO A 262 -41.40 -9.46 5.40
CA PRO A 262 -41.34 -10.01 6.76
C PRO A 262 -39.92 -10.03 7.36
N VAL A 263 -38.90 -10.33 6.54
CA VAL A 263 -37.50 -10.34 6.98
C VAL A 263 -37.03 -8.94 7.32
N LEU A 264 -37.36 -7.94 6.50
CA LEU A 264 -37.02 -6.54 6.74
C LEU A 264 -37.75 -5.99 7.96
N VAL A 265 -39.03 -6.29 8.13
CA VAL A 265 -39.83 -5.94 9.31
C VAL A 265 -39.19 -6.51 10.58
N ALA A 266 -38.82 -7.80 10.57
CA ALA A 266 -38.14 -8.42 11.70
C ALA A 266 -36.74 -7.81 11.97
N THR A 267 -35.95 -7.60 10.91
CA THR A 267 -34.58 -7.05 11.01
C THR A 267 -34.58 -5.63 11.55
N LEU A 268 -35.53 -4.80 11.12
CA LEU A 268 -35.70 -3.44 11.57
C LEU A 268 -36.47 -3.33 12.89
N SER A 269 -36.82 -4.46 13.51
CA SER A 269 -37.60 -4.54 14.75
C SER A 269 -38.92 -3.77 14.68
N LEU A 270 -39.58 -3.79 13.52
CA LEU A 270 -40.89 -3.18 13.30
C LEU A 270 -42.01 -4.14 13.72
N ALA A 271 -43.21 -3.60 13.91
CA ALA A 271 -44.39 -4.42 14.21
C ALA A 271 -44.65 -5.41 13.06
N PRO A 272 -45.11 -6.65 13.32
CA PRO A 272 -45.40 -7.63 12.26
C PRO A 272 -46.43 -7.17 11.22
N THR A 273 -47.20 -6.13 11.53
CA THR A 273 -48.20 -5.50 10.64
C THR A 273 -47.63 -4.31 9.86
N ALA A 274 -46.34 -4.01 9.98
CA ALA A 274 -45.69 -2.89 9.31
C ALA A 274 -45.68 -3.10 7.79
N GLY A 275 -46.06 -2.05 7.06
CA GLY A 275 -46.08 -2.05 5.60
C GLY A 275 -44.74 -1.59 5.00
N GLU A 276 -44.70 -1.51 3.67
CA GLU A 276 -43.52 -1.01 2.94
C GLU A 276 -43.15 0.43 3.34
N ASP A 277 -44.14 1.30 3.57
CA ASP A 277 -43.91 2.69 3.99
C ASP A 277 -43.22 2.78 5.36
N ASP A 278 -43.56 1.88 6.29
CA ASP A 278 -42.92 1.82 7.61
C ASP A 278 -41.45 1.38 7.50
N VAL A 279 -41.17 0.41 6.61
CA VAL A 279 -39.80 -0.03 6.31
C VAL A 279 -38.98 1.09 5.67
N ILE A 280 -39.53 1.78 4.67
CA ILE A 280 -38.88 2.92 4.01
C ILE A 280 -38.57 4.02 5.04
N LYS A 281 -39.53 4.34 5.90
CA LYS A 281 -39.35 5.31 6.97
C LYS A 281 -38.25 4.87 7.94
N ALA A 282 -38.26 3.63 8.41
CA ALA A 282 -37.25 3.11 9.32
C ALA A 282 -35.83 3.12 8.71
N VAL A 283 -35.69 2.73 7.43
CA VAL A 283 -34.40 2.80 6.72
C VAL A 283 -33.93 4.25 6.53
N THR A 284 -34.85 5.17 6.27
CA THR A 284 -34.54 6.60 6.15
C THR A 284 -34.09 7.18 7.49
N ASP A 285 -34.78 6.84 8.58
CA ASP A 285 -34.45 7.23 9.95
C ASP A 285 -33.07 6.67 10.34
N LEU A 286 -32.78 5.40 10.05
CA LEU A 286 -31.46 4.78 10.28
C LEU A 286 -30.35 5.45 9.47
N LYS A 287 -30.62 5.81 8.20
CA LYS A 287 -29.64 6.52 7.38
C LYS A 287 -29.33 7.91 7.97
N SER A 288 -30.34 8.63 8.43
CA SER A 288 -30.18 9.93 9.07
C SER A 288 -29.41 9.83 10.40
N ASP A 289 -29.70 8.81 11.21
CA ASP A 289 -28.98 8.55 12.46
C ASP A 289 -27.51 8.20 12.17
N ARG A 290 -27.24 7.30 11.22
CA ARG A 290 -25.88 6.98 10.77
C ARG A 290 -25.12 8.23 10.32
N ASP A 291 -25.73 9.07 9.49
CA ASP A 291 -25.09 10.30 9.00
C ASP A 291 -24.82 11.30 10.15
N THR A 292 -25.65 11.30 11.19
CA THR A 292 -25.41 12.08 12.42
C THR A 292 -24.25 11.50 13.23
N LYS A 293 -24.22 10.17 13.43
CA LYS A 293 -23.13 9.48 14.15
C LYS A 293 -21.78 9.62 13.46
N VAL A 294 -21.74 9.64 12.13
CA VAL A 294 -20.50 9.91 11.37
C VAL A 294 -19.97 11.33 11.65
N LYS A 295 -20.86 12.33 11.77
CA LYS A 295 -20.45 13.70 12.14
C LYS A 295 -19.95 13.77 13.58
N GLU A 296 -20.64 13.11 14.52
CA GLU A 296 -20.22 13.03 15.92
C GLU A 296 -18.84 12.37 16.06
N LEU A 297 -18.61 11.27 15.33
CA LEU A 297 -17.31 10.57 15.30
C LEU A 297 -16.20 11.49 14.76
N ALA A 298 -16.44 12.22 13.67
CA ALA A 298 -15.46 13.15 13.12
C ALA A 298 -15.11 14.28 14.11
N ILE A 299 -16.07 14.76 14.91
CA ILE A 299 -15.82 15.75 15.97
C ILE A 299 -14.97 15.13 17.09
N ALA A 300 -15.30 13.92 17.53
CA ALA A 300 -14.54 13.21 18.56
C ALA A 300 -13.10 12.92 18.13
N ASP A 301 -12.87 12.53 16.88
CA ASP A 301 -11.53 12.29 16.33
C ASP A 301 -10.70 13.59 16.27
N ALA A 302 -11.33 14.71 15.91
CA ALA A 302 -10.69 16.02 15.94
C ALA A 302 -10.31 16.45 17.37
N GLU A 303 -11.18 16.19 18.35
CA GLU A 303 -10.90 16.46 19.77
C GLU A 303 -9.79 15.56 20.31
N ASN A 304 -9.80 14.27 19.98
CA ASN A 304 -8.75 13.33 20.38
C ASN A 304 -7.38 13.71 19.79
N THR A 305 -7.35 14.17 18.53
CA THR A 305 -6.15 14.72 17.90
C THR A 305 -5.62 15.93 18.65
N LYS A 306 -6.51 16.85 19.06
CA LYS A 306 -6.15 18.04 19.85
C LYS A 306 -5.61 17.65 21.23
N LEU A 307 -6.27 16.74 21.93
CA LEU A 307 -5.83 16.27 23.25
C LEU A 307 -4.47 15.56 23.17
N SER A 308 -4.25 14.75 22.14
CA SER A 308 -2.97 14.08 21.90
C SER A 308 -1.83 15.10 21.72
N ALA A 309 -2.08 16.18 20.96
CA ALA A 309 -1.10 17.27 20.80
C ALA A 309 -0.81 18.00 22.12
N ILE A 310 -1.82 18.22 22.97
CA ILE A 310 -1.67 18.82 24.30
C ILE A 310 -0.81 17.92 25.20
N VAL A 311 -1.10 16.61 25.23
CA VAL A 311 -0.34 15.64 26.02
C VAL A 311 1.12 15.59 25.59
N GLU A 312 1.40 15.55 24.28
CA GLU A 312 2.79 15.56 23.80
C GLU A 312 3.52 16.87 24.13
N THR A 313 2.84 18.01 24.07
CA THR A 313 3.40 19.30 24.49
C THR A 313 3.71 19.31 25.99
N HIS A 314 2.82 18.76 26.82
CA HIS A 314 3.03 18.64 28.26
C HIS A 314 4.21 17.73 28.58
N ARG A 315 4.28 16.54 27.96
CA ARG A 315 5.40 15.60 28.08
C ARG A 315 6.73 16.21 27.63
N ALA A 316 6.75 17.01 26.57
CA ALA A 316 7.94 17.72 26.13
C ALA A 316 8.39 18.76 27.16
N THR A 317 7.44 19.47 27.78
CA THR A 317 7.71 20.46 28.83
C THR A 317 8.26 19.81 30.10
N GLU A 318 7.65 18.72 30.56
CA GLU A 318 8.12 17.95 31.72
C GLU A 318 9.52 17.37 31.48
N ARG A 319 9.75 16.74 30.32
CA ARG A 319 11.08 16.21 29.94
C ARG A 319 12.15 17.29 29.95
N LYS A 320 11.85 18.48 29.42
CA LYS A 320 12.78 19.62 29.42
C LYS A 320 13.07 20.12 30.84
N ALA A 321 12.06 20.23 31.69
CA ALA A 321 12.25 20.62 33.09
C ALA A 321 13.12 19.60 33.86
N ASP A 322 12.91 18.30 33.63
CA ASP A 322 13.72 17.22 34.20
C ASP A 322 15.17 17.25 33.70
N GLU A 323 15.39 17.50 32.41
CA GLU A 323 16.71 17.69 31.81
C GLU A 323 17.43 18.91 32.42
N ASP A 324 16.76 20.05 32.48
CA ASP A 324 17.30 21.28 33.07
C ASP A 324 17.71 21.07 34.53
N LYS A 325 16.87 20.38 35.31
CA LYS A 325 17.18 20.00 36.69
C LYS A 325 18.40 19.07 36.76
N PHE A 326 18.44 18.03 35.92
CA PHE A 326 19.56 17.08 35.88
C PHE A 326 20.89 17.79 35.59
N VAL A 327 20.93 18.67 34.60
CA VAL A 327 22.13 19.44 34.24
C VAL A 327 22.50 20.43 35.35
N HIS A 328 21.53 21.11 35.93
CA HIS A 328 21.76 22.05 37.03
C HIS A 328 22.38 21.36 38.25
N ASP A 329 21.85 20.20 38.65
CA ASP A 329 22.38 19.39 39.75
C ASP A 329 23.81 18.88 39.45
N ALA A 330 24.07 18.51 38.19
CA ALA A 330 25.40 18.08 37.73
C ALA A 330 26.44 19.22 37.79
N LEU A 331 26.06 20.43 37.37
CA LEU A 331 26.90 21.62 37.40
C LEU A 331 27.16 22.08 38.85
N SER A 332 26.11 22.18 39.66
CA SER A 332 26.20 22.65 41.05
C SER A 332 27.02 21.71 41.93
N SER A 333 26.99 20.40 41.67
CA SER A 333 27.85 19.42 42.34
C SER A 333 29.28 19.33 41.81
N GLY A 334 29.62 20.11 40.78
CA GLY A 334 30.95 20.10 40.14
C GLY A 334 31.30 18.75 39.50
N ARG A 335 30.30 17.96 39.07
CA ARG A 335 30.50 16.69 38.35
C ARG A 335 30.71 16.91 36.85
N ILE A 336 30.22 18.03 36.33
CA ILE A 336 30.40 18.47 34.94
C ILE A 336 30.80 19.94 34.92
N THR A 337 31.50 20.37 33.90
CA THR A 337 31.78 21.79 33.66
C THR A 337 30.69 22.41 32.78
N LYS A 338 30.65 23.75 32.69
CA LYS A 338 29.75 24.45 31.75
C LYS A 338 30.01 24.06 30.29
N ALA A 339 31.24 23.70 29.94
CA ALA A 339 31.60 23.24 28.60
C ALA A 339 31.06 21.83 28.27
N ASP A 340 30.71 21.05 29.29
CA ASP A 340 30.16 19.70 29.10
C ASP A 340 28.62 19.71 28.96
N GLU A 341 27.95 20.84 29.17
CA GLU A 341 26.49 20.92 29.29
C GLU A 341 25.75 20.30 28.10
N ASP A 342 26.08 20.72 26.88
CA ASP A 342 25.41 20.25 25.66
C ASP A 342 25.55 18.73 25.49
N VAL A 343 26.73 18.17 25.77
CA VAL A 343 26.98 16.73 25.67
C VAL A 343 26.11 15.93 26.66
N TRP A 344 25.90 16.46 27.86
CA TRP A 344 25.06 15.81 28.86
C TRP A 344 23.57 15.99 28.58
N ARG A 345 23.16 17.11 28.00
CA ARG A 345 21.79 17.32 27.49
C ARG A 345 21.46 16.34 26.38
N ASP A 346 22.33 16.22 25.38
CA ASP A 346 22.18 15.27 24.27
C ASP A 346 22.11 13.81 24.78
N LEU A 347 22.97 13.47 25.74
CA LEU A 347 22.96 12.14 26.35
C LEU A 347 21.67 11.90 27.16
N TYR A 348 21.15 12.91 27.86
CA TYR A 348 19.91 12.79 28.63
C TYR A 348 18.69 12.64 27.71
N GLN A 349 18.62 13.44 26.64
CA GLN A 349 17.56 13.39 25.64
C GLN A 349 17.53 12.05 24.90
N SER A 350 18.71 11.49 24.60
CA SER A 350 18.80 10.16 23.96
C SER A 350 18.51 9.02 24.92
N ASN A 351 18.99 9.08 26.17
CA ASN A 351 18.74 8.06 27.19
C ASN A 351 18.99 8.59 28.62
N ALA A 352 17.92 9.03 29.28
CA ALA A 352 17.97 9.61 30.63
C ALA A 352 18.61 8.68 31.68
N ASP A 353 18.33 7.38 31.64
CA ASP A 353 18.88 6.42 32.61
C ASP A 353 20.38 6.20 32.42
N THR A 354 20.84 6.18 31.17
CA THR A 354 22.27 6.09 30.85
C THR A 354 23.00 7.35 31.29
N ALA A 355 22.41 8.53 31.05
CA ALA A 355 22.95 9.81 31.53
C ALA A 355 23.07 9.80 33.06
N LYS A 356 22.00 9.47 33.77
CA LYS A 356 21.98 9.37 35.25
C LYS A 356 23.04 8.38 35.76
N THR A 357 23.11 7.19 35.16
CA THR A 357 24.07 6.15 35.54
C THR A 357 25.52 6.57 35.32
N ARG A 358 25.83 7.23 34.19
CA ARG A 358 27.18 7.73 33.91
C ARG A 358 27.55 8.89 34.81
N LEU A 359 26.62 9.80 35.08
CA LEU A 359 26.86 10.94 35.97
C LEU A 359 27.08 10.48 37.42
N ALA A 360 26.38 9.43 37.88
CA ALA A 360 26.56 8.85 39.20
C ALA A 360 27.98 8.29 39.43
N LYS A 361 28.68 7.88 38.37
CA LYS A 361 30.07 7.40 38.44
C LYS A 361 31.11 8.53 38.53
N ARG A 362 30.72 9.78 38.29
CA ARG A 362 31.61 10.94 38.46
C ARG A 362 31.59 11.41 39.92
N THR A 363 32.75 11.51 40.54
CA THR A 363 32.90 12.06 41.89
C THR A 363 32.52 13.55 41.89
N ALA A 364 31.84 14.04 42.93
CA ALA A 364 31.56 15.47 43.08
C ALA A 364 32.87 16.28 43.10
N GLY A 365 32.88 17.44 42.42
CA GLY A 365 34.07 18.27 42.25
C GLY A 365 35.16 17.71 41.32
N SER A 366 34.92 16.58 40.64
CA SER A 366 35.90 16.00 39.69
C SER A 366 36.03 16.78 38.39
N ALA A 367 35.10 17.68 38.08
CA ALA A 367 35.18 18.53 36.92
C ALA A 367 36.27 19.60 37.12
N THR A 368 37.37 19.50 36.40
CA THR A 368 38.44 20.49 36.42
C THR A 368 37.94 21.75 35.69
N PRO A 369 38.00 22.95 36.30
CA PRO A 369 37.58 24.18 35.63
C PRO A 369 38.36 24.40 34.34
N VAL A 370 37.69 24.86 33.29
CA VAL A 370 38.34 25.24 32.03
C VAL A 370 39.39 26.31 32.32
N GLY A 371 40.67 25.99 32.12
CA GLY A 371 41.82 26.86 32.41
C GLY A 371 42.67 26.45 33.62
N ALA A 372 42.23 25.49 34.44
CA ALA A 372 43.11 24.85 35.42
C ALA A 372 44.10 23.93 34.68
N PRO A 373 45.41 23.96 35.03
CA PRO A 373 46.39 23.05 34.42
C PRO A 373 45.90 21.62 34.60
N ARG A 374 45.91 20.83 33.51
CA ARG A 374 45.43 19.46 33.56
C ARG A 374 46.26 18.71 34.59
N GLN A 375 45.62 18.00 35.51
CA GLN A 375 46.33 17.07 36.41
C GLN A 375 47.13 15.99 35.67
N SER A 376 46.92 15.82 34.36
CA SER A 376 47.76 14.96 33.51
C SER A 376 49.19 15.46 33.34
N ASP A 377 49.47 16.75 33.56
CA ASP A 377 50.79 17.33 33.28
C ASP A 377 51.84 16.99 34.36
N THR A 378 51.44 16.32 35.44
CA THR A 378 52.35 15.82 36.50
C THR A 378 52.40 14.30 36.62
N VAL A 379 51.69 13.57 35.75
CA VAL A 379 51.76 12.09 35.70
C VAL A 379 52.77 11.71 34.62
N PRO A 380 53.89 11.03 34.95
CA PRO A 380 54.81 10.52 33.95
C PRO A 380 54.05 9.65 32.94
N ILE A 381 54.25 9.92 31.66
CA ILE A 381 53.73 9.08 30.58
C ILE A 381 54.49 7.75 30.65
N GLU A 382 53.99 6.80 31.43
CA GLU A 382 54.29 5.40 31.19
C GLU A 382 53.67 5.02 29.84
N GLU A 383 54.49 4.51 28.94
CA GLU A 383 54.04 3.90 27.69
C GLU A 383 52.92 2.88 28.01
N SER A 384 51.70 3.29 27.71
CA SER A 384 50.49 2.49 27.88
C SER A 384 50.60 1.25 27.01
N LYS A 385 51.10 0.17 27.60
CA LYS A 385 50.91 -1.18 27.08
C LYS A 385 49.42 -1.41 27.06
N MET A 386 48.85 -1.49 25.86
CA MET A 386 47.47 -1.89 25.65
C MET A 386 47.20 -3.14 26.51
N PRO A 387 46.16 -3.15 27.35
CA PRO A 387 45.94 -4.27 28.25
C PRO A 387 45.86 -5.54 27.41
N THR A 388 46.72 -6.53 27.70
CA THR A 388 46.81 -7.83 27.01
C THR A 388 45.45 -8.51 26.83
N LYS A 389 44.47 -8.15 27.66
CA LYS A 389 43.08 -8.56 27.57
C LYS A 389 42.36 -8.11 26.30
N LEU A 390 42.56 -6.88 25.80
CA LEU A 390 41.82 -6.36 24.65
C LEU A 390 42.23 -7.04 23.34
N ALA A 391 43.52 -7.36 23.18
CA ALA A 391 44.01 -8.14 22.04
C ALA A 391 43.47 -9.59 22.08
N ALA A 392 43.40 -10.19 23.27
CA ALA A 392 42.82 -11.52 23.46
C ALA A 392 41.31 -11.53 23.16
N ASP A 393 40.56 -10.51 23.58
CA ASP A 393 39.11 -10.40 23.36
C ASP A 393 38.76 -10.23 21.87
N VAL A 394 39.57 -9.48 21.11
CA VAL A 394 39.41 -9.31 19.66
C VAL A 394 39.65 -10.63 18.92
N ASN A 395 40.73 -11.35 19.26
CA ASN A 395 41.01 -12.66 18.66
C ASN A 395 39.95 -13.71 19.02
N ALA A 396 39.46 -13.71 20.27
CA ALA A 396 38.37 -14.58 20.70
C ALA A 396 37.06 -14.28 19.95
N THR A 397 36.74 -13.00 19.73
CA THR A 397 35.54 -12.58 19.00
C THR A 397 35.62 -12.97 17.52
N LEU A 398 36.78 -12.79 16.87
CA LEU A 398 36.98 -13.21 15.48
C LEU A 398 36.88 -14.73 15.34
N ALA A 399 37.48 -15.49 16.26
CA ALA A 399 37.40 -16.94 16.29
C ALA A 399 35.97 -17.45 16.52
N ALA A 400 35.22 -16.85 17.45
CA ALA A 400 33.82 -17.22 17.72
C ALA A 400 32.90 -17.03 16.51
N ASN A 401 33.27 -16.15 15.57
CA ASN A 401 32.52 -15.88 14.35
C ASN A 401 33.12 -16.54 13.10
N ASN A 402 34.10 -17.45 13.25
CA ASN A 402 34.83 -18.07 12.13
C ASN A 402 35.43 -17.05 11.14
N VAL A 403 35.83 -15.87 11.62
CA VAL A 403 36.42 -14.82 10.79
C VAL A 403 37.95 -14.91 10.87
N ASN A 404 38.60 -15.06 9.71
CA ASN A 404 40.06 -14.97 9.63
C ASN A 404 40.52 -13.53 9.96
N PRO A 405 41.40 -13.33 10.96
CA PRO A 405 41.86 -12.00 11.35
C PRO A 405 42.56 -11.18 10.26
N GLU A 406 43.29 -11.83 9.35
CA GLU A 406 43.94 -11.16 8.22
C GLU A 406 42.91 -10.68 7.20
N ALA A 407 41.85 -11.48 6.97
CA ALA A 407 40.72 -11.06 6.14
C ALA A 407 39.95 -9.89 6.79
N ALA A 408 39.74 -9.93 8.11
CA ALA A 408 39.13 -8.84 8.85
C ALA A 408 39.95 -7.54 8.77
N LEU A 409 41.27 -7.63 8.89
CA LEU A 409 42.19 -6.49 8.72
C LEU A 409 42.12 -5.93 7.29
N HIS A 410 42.15 -6.80 6.28
CA HIS A 410 42.05 -6.40 4.88
C HIS A 410 40.72 -5.67 4.59
N PHE A 411 39.60 -6.18 5.12
CA PHE A 411 38.30 -5.51 5.02
C PHE A 411 38.29 -4.16 5.75
N ALA A 412 38.80 -4.10 6.98
CA ALA A 412 38.89 -2.85 7.73
C ALA A 412 39.70 -1.77 6.99
N LYS A 413 40.80 -2.15 6.34
CA LYS A 413 41.60 -1.25 5.47
C LYS A 413 40.80 -0.81 4.24
N LYS A 414 40.14 -1.74 3.55
CA LYS A 414 39.33 -1.47 2.35
C LYS A 414 38.19 -0.48 2.59
N PHE A 415 37.59 -0.49 3.79
CA PHE A 415 36.47 0.38 4.16
C PHE A 415 36.86 1.58 5.03
N GLY A 416 38.16 1.86 5.22
CA GLY A 416 38.63 3.05 5.93
C GLY A 416 38.32 3.07 7.43
N ALA A 417 38.08 1.92 8.06
CA ALA A 417 37.75 1.80 9.48
C ALA A 417 39.02 1.91 10.36
N LYS A 418 39.60 3.11 10.45
CA LYS A 418 40.92 3.37 11.09
C LYS A 418 41.08 2.75 12.49
N ASN A 419 40.04 2.82 13.33
CA ASN A 419 40.07 2.22 14.67
C ASN A 419 40.12 0.69 14.64
N ALA A 420 39.41 0.06 13.70
CA ALA A 420 39.44 -1.39 13.51
C ALA A 420 40.79 -1.86 12.93
N VAL A 421 41.38 -1.07 12.02
CA VAL A 421 42.72 -1.34 11.46
C VAL A 421 43.79 -1.31 12.55
N SER A 422 43.81 -0.28 13.40
CA SER A 422 44.77 -0.21 14.51
C SER A 422 44.55 -1.35 15.52
N THR A 423 43.29 -1.64 15.87
CA THR A 423 42.96 -2.67 16.85
C THR A 423 43.30 -4.08 16.37
N ILE A 424 42.91 -4.45 15.14
CA ILE A 424 43.20 -5.77 14.56
C ILE A 424 44.68 -5.89 14.20
N GLY A 425 45.31 -4.82 13.70
CA GLY A 425 46.75 -4.79 13.41
C GLY A 425 47.60 -5.03 14.66
N LYS A 426 47.26 -4.37 15.78
CA LYS A 426 47.90 -4.60 17.07
C LYS A 426 47.66 -6.01 17.62
N ALA A 427 46.45 -6.55 17.47
CA ALA A 427 46.14 -7.93 17.86
C ALA A 427 46.90 -8.99 17.05
N LEU A 428 47.30 -8.64 15.82
CA LEU A 428 48.15 -9.44 14.94
C LEU A 428 49.66 -9.19 15.12
N GLY A 429 50.06 -8.29 16.03
CA GLY A 429 51.46 -7.94 16.24
C GLY A 429 52.11 -7.17 15.08
N LEU A 430 51.31 -6.51 14.24
CA LEU A 430 51.81 -5.68 13.15
C LEU A 430 52.14 -4.28 13.69
N ASN A 431 53.35 -3.78 13.40
CA ASN A 431 53.75 -2.41 13.74
C ASN A 431 52.96 -1.39 12.89
N GLU A 432 52.58 -0.25 13.50
CA GLU A 432 51.68 0.77 12.94
C GLU A 432 52.21 1.54 11.71
N GLU A 433 53.38 1.19 11.16
CA GLU A 433 53.98 1.83 9.99
C GLU A 433 53.60 1.14 8.65
N VAL A 434 52.30 1.00 8.34
CA VAL A 434 51.80 0.75 6.95
C VAL A 434 50.41 1.34 6.72
#